data_AF-A0A7M5VAY7-F1
#
_entry.id   AF-A0A7M5VAY7-F1
#
_cell.length_a   1.000
_cell.length_b   1.000
_cell.length_c   1.000
_cell.angle_alpha   90.00
_cell.angle_beta   90.00
_cell.angle_gamma   90.00
#
_symmetry.space_group_name_H-M   'P 1'
#
loop_
_entity.id
_entity.type
_entity.pdbx_description
1 polymer ?
#
loop_
_entity_poly.entity_id
_entity_poly.type
_entity_poly.pdbx_seq_one_letter_code
_entity_poly.pdbx_strand_id
1 'polypeptide(L)'
;MPANKGRTSEIKKRVAAVRSKKDNPGEPVYFNVQLLSATPAGKAMKFERLGTLESVLLTGENTLQDIKTSCLKHFQEETKVCDILLGERGPSAREGYKADLSKIVHCRLLQIDDLDEVNKKASTSKSKNTERSVEPEGPLKYLKPEKSTQPSTIMKSIVVPKSVHPSIYMKAGHLIESNKAIFELTLEKFNVEKMEWCDPIFAKFVINKGEFSRGGFQKVFKAKCIKGGLERGYYLLKFPLDDEPWENPSVAGDPNIPRKSVQMHSLAQYFASRMSFEAPGEFGECFKYTTPYFTTVNDVAATLEEYLGDGTFVKHINNNGDFVQGDDKDEVMMKAETFMHFSYVKSNEALMVTDIQGIRYYLTDPEVASKQALDGDKRFFCEGNCSIVAITNFLENHECKVNKFCKLFGFDKE
;
A
#
# COMPACT_ATOMS: atom_id res chain seq x y z
N MET A 1 -47.32 27.93 4.14
CA MET A 1 -46.32 28.84 4.74
C MET A 1 -44.93 28.46 4.24
N PRO A 2 -44.22 29.34 3.51
CA PRO A 2 -42.89 29.06 3.00
C PRO A 2 -41.81 29.70 3.90
N ALA A 3 -40.93 28.90 4.50
CA ALA A 3 -39.77 29.43 5.23
C ALA A 3 -38.60 28.44 5.18
N ASN A 4 -37.87 28.40 4.06
CA ASN A 4 -36.52 27.81 4.06
C ASN A 4 -35.59 28.37 2.96
N LYS A 5 -35.77 29.63 2.56
CA LYS A 5 -34.86 30.35 1.63
C LYS A 5 -33.87 31.31 2.33
N GLY A 6 -33.88 31.38 3.66
CA GLY A 6 -33.05 32.33 4.43
C GLY A 6 -31.66 31.82 4.85
N ARG A 7 -31.42 30.50 4.89
CA ARG A 7 -30.20 29.95 5.53
C ARG A 7 -29.02 29.76 4.56
N THR A 8 -29.27 29.74 3.25
CA THR A 8 -28.24 29.57 2.21
C THR A 8 -27.61 30.90 1.76
N SER A 9 -28.22 32.04 2.05
CA SER A 9 -27.67 33.37 1.70
C SER A 9 -26.65 33.89 2.73
N GLU A 10 -26.76 33.50 4.00
CA GLU A 10 -25.78 33.84 5.05
C GLU A 10 -24.47 33.05 4.94
N ILE A 11 -24.53 31.79 4.51
CA ILE A 11 -23.33 30.95 4.35
C ILE A 11 -22.51 31.42 3.14
N LYS A 12 -23.14 31.81 2.03
CA LYS A 12 -22.43 32.38 0.86
C LYS A 12 -21.78 33.74 1.16
N LYS A 13 -22.37 34.57 2.02
CA LYS A 13 -21.74 35.82 2.49
C LYS A 13 -20.54 35.58 3.41
N ARG A 14 -20.56 34.51 4.22
CA ARG A 14 -19.39 34.13 5.05
C ARG A 14 -18.23 33.55 4.24
N VAL A 15 -18.50 32.84 3.15
CA VAL A 15 -17.44 32.29 2.27
C VAL A 15 -16.80 33.38 1.39
N ALA A 16 -17.55 34.40 0.98
CA ALA A 16 -17.00 35.54 0.23
C ALA A 16 -16.11 36.47 1.08
N ALA A 17 -16.35 36.55 2.40
CA ALA A 17 -15.53 37.32 3.33
C ALA A 17 -14.15 36.69 3.63
N VAL A 18 -13.94 35.42 3.27
CA VAL A 18 -12.65 34.71 3.44
C VAL A 18 -11.73 34.91 2.23
N ARG A 19 -12.22 35.44 1.10
CA ARG A 19 -11.42 35.68 -0.12
C ARG A 19 -10.93 37.12 -0.31
N SER A 20 -11.09 37.99 0.68
CA SER A 20 -10.54 39.35 0.62
C SER A 20 -9.97 39.81 1.97
N LYS A 21 -8.84 39.25 2.39
CA LYS A 21 -7.91 39.93 3.32
C LYS A 21 -6.48 39.66 2.88
N LYS A 22 -5.98 40.62 2.10
CA LYS A 22 -4.56 40.91 1.92
C LYS A 22 -4.10 41.66 3.19
N ASP A 23 -2.91 41.34 3.65
CA ASP A 23 -2.07 42.08 4.61
C ASP A 23 -2.62 42.19 6.05
N ASN A 24 -2.33 41.16 6.85
CA ASN A 24 -2.32 41.24 8.32
C ASN A 24 -0.85 41.31 8.78
N PRO A 25 -0.45 42.30 9.60
CA PRO A 25 0.89 42.30 10.18
C PRO A 25 1.00 41.26 11.30
N GLY A 26 1.82 40.23 11.08
CA GLY A 26 2.73 39.63 12.06
C GLY A 26 2.22 38.54 13.00
N GLU A 27 1.76 37.38 12.50
CA GLU A 27 1.88 36.16 13.32
C GLU A 27 3.36 35.76 13.46
N PRO A 28 3.82 35.34 14.65
CA PRO A 28 5.20 34.92 14.86
C PRO A 28 5.52 33.70 13.97
N VAL A 29 6.48 33.86 13.07
CA VAL A 29 6.93 32.80 12.16
C VAL A 29 8.00 31.97 12.86
N TYR A 30 7.79 30.66 12.98
CA TYR A 30 8.76 29.73 13.55
C TYR A 30 9.34 28.80 12.47
N PHE A 31 10.59 28.37 12.65
CA PHE A 31 11.23 27.39 11.77
C PHE A 31 12.06 26.37 12.54
N ASN A 32 12.21 25.18 11.97
CA ASN A 32 12.90 24.07 12.62
C ASN A 32 14.40 24.10 12.31
N VAL A 33 15.22 24.07 13.36
CA VAL A 33 16.69 24.14 13.27
C VAL A 33 17.32 22.90 13.86
N GLN A 34 18.20 22.25 13.09
CA GLN A 34 19.10 21.21 13.58
C GLN A 34 20.49 21.82 13.76
N LEU A 35 20.94 21.90 15.02
CA LEU A 35 22.30 22.29 15.34
C LEU A 35 23.27 21.14 15.01
N LEU A 36 24.39 21.49 14.39
CA LEU A 36 25.42 20.57 13.93
C LEU A 36 26.80 20.94 14.50
N SER A 37 27.71 19.96 14.52
CA SER A 37 29.10 20.13 14.96
C SER A 37 29.83 21.16 14.09
N ALA A 38 30.83 21.82 14.68
CA ALA A 38 31.65 22.80 13.96
C ALA A 38 32.42 22.16 12.80
N THR A 39 32.94 20.94 13.00
CA THR A 39 33.73 20.17 12.03
C THR A 39 33.04 18.84 11.67
N PRO A 40 33.20 18.36 10.42
CA PRO A 40 32.70 17.06 10.00
C PRO A 40 33.58 15.93 10.53
N ALA A 41 32.98 14.79 10.85
CA ALA A 41 33.68 13.63 11.41
C ALA A 41 33.34 12.32 10.68
N GLY A 42 34.18 11.30 10.91
CA GLY A 42 34.00 9.93 10.40
C GLY A 42 34.32 9.75 8.91
N LYS A 43 34.26 8.49 8.45
CA LYS A 43 34.59 8.09 7.07
C LYS A 43 33.74 8.76 5.98
N ALA A 44 32.54 9.23 6.35
CA ALA A 44 31.60 9.86 5.44
C ALA A 44 31.67 11.40 5.46
N MET A 45 32.60 12.01 6.21
CA MET A 45 32.79 13.46 6.34
C MET A 45 31.48 14.21 6.58
N LYS A 46 30.74 13.79 7.61
CA LYS A 46 29.40 14.31 7.93
C LYS A 46 29.46 15.14 9.21
N PHE A 47 28.73 16.25 9.25
CA PHE A 47 28.55 16.99 10.50
C PHE A 47 27.66 16.21 11.47
N GLU A 48 28.08 16.12 12.73
CA GLU A 48 27.34 15.43 13.78
C GLU A 48 26.21 16.31 14.31
N ARG A 49 25.09 15.73 14.71
CA ARG A 49 23.97 16.48 15.28
C ARG A 49 24.26 16.80 16.74
N LEU A 50 24.16 18.07 17.10
CA LEU A 50 24.25 18.54 18.47
C LEU A 50 22.84 18.83 18.98
N GLY A 51 22.46 18.17 20.07
CA GLY A 51 21.16 18.38 20.69
C GLY A 51 19.95 17.96 19.83
N THR A 52 18.76 18.38 20.28
CA THR A 52 17.49 18.10 19.62
C THR A 52 17.18 19.11 18.51
N LEU A 53 16.22 18.79 17.65
CA LEU A 53 15.69 19.77 16.70
C LEU A 53 14.90 20.85 17.46
N GLU A 54 15.22 22.12 17.24
CA GLU A 54 14.63 23.24 17.97
C GLU A 54 13.76 24.14 17.08
N SER A 55 12.70 24.70 17.66
CA SER A 55 11.79 25.62 16.98
C SER A 55 12.20 27.06 17.28
N VAL A 56 12.79 27.73 16.28
CA VAL A 56 13.35 29.07 16.41
C VAL A 56 12.35 30.10 15.89
N LEU A 57 12.11 31.16 16.67
CA LEU A 57 11.32 32.32 16.23
C LEU A 57 12.11 33.15 15.23
N LEU A 58 11.56 33.38 14.04
CA LEU A 58 12.15 34.27 13.05
C LEU A 58 11.98 35.73 13.47
N THR A 59 13.10 36.41 13.64
CA THR A 59 13.16 37.85 13.86
C THR A 59 13.56 38.56 12.56
N GLY A 60 12.61 38.82 11.66
CA GLY A 60 12.86 39.55 10.41
C GLY A 60 12.07 39.04 9.19
N GLU A 61 12.56 39.33 7.98
CA GLU A 61 11.86 39.13 6.68
C GLU A 61 12.27 37.83 5.97
N ASN A 62 12.66 36.79 6.73
CA ASN A 62 13.12 35.49 6.20
C ASN A 62 14.33 35.62 5.25
N THR A 63 15.24 36.54 5.56
CA THR A 63 16.54 36.60 4.89
C THR A 63 17.53 35.64 5.55
N LEU A 64 18.59 35.25 4.83
CA LEU A 64 19.66 34.43 5.40
C LEU A 64 20.26 35.07 6.67
N GLN A 65 20.35 36.40 6.71
CA GLN A 65 20.87 37.12 7.88
C GLN A 65 19.90 37.09 9.07
N ASP A 66 18.60 37.21 8.81
CA ASP A 66 17.58 37.14 9.87
C ASP A 66 17.52 35.73 10.46
N ILE A 67 17.64 34.68 9.64
CA ILE A 67 17.69 33.29 10.09
C ILE A 67 18.90 33.06 10.99
N LYS A 68 20.09 33.54 10.58
CA LYS A 68 21.32 33.45 11.38
C LYS A 68 21.17 34.16 12.72
N THR A 69 20.67 35.38 12.71
CA THR A 69 20.43 36.21 13.90
C THR A 69 19.42 35.56 14.84
N SER A 70 18.34 35.00 14.27
CA SER A 70 17.31 34.28 15.02
C SER A 70 17.88 33.05 15.72
N CYS A 71 18.75 32.29 15.06
CA CYS A 71 19.42 31.13 15.65
C CYS A 71 20.36 31.56 16.79
N LEU A 72 21.20 32.58 16.60
CA LEU A 72 22.12 33.06 17.63
C LEU A 72 21.38 33.51 18.89
N LYS A 73 20.29 34.25 18.71
CA LYS A 73 19.43 34.71 19.80
C LYS A 73 18.78 33.54 20.54
N HIS A 74 18.27 32.54 19.81
CA HIS A 74 17.61 31.38 20.38
C HIS A 74 18.55 30.51 21.21
N PHE A 75 19.76 30.25 20.70
CA PHE A 75 20.77 29.47 21.41
C PHE A 75 21.55 30.26 22.47
N GLN A 76 21.27 31.57 22.62
CA GLN A 76 21.94 32.47 23.57
C GLN A 76 23.46 32.57 23.33
N GLU A 77 23.87 32.59 22.05
CA GLU A 77 25.26 32.48 21.61
C GLU A 77 25.66 33.69 20.76
N GLU A 78 25.34 34.90 21.22
CA GLU A 78 25.49 36.16 20.47
C GLU A 78 26.95 36.52 20.13
N THR A 79 27.93 35.89 20.79
CA THR A 79 29.37 36.07 20.52
C THR A 79 29.91 35.14 19.44
N LYS A 80 29.09 34.22 18.92
CA LYS A 80 29.46 33.24 17.88
C LYS A 80 28.89 33.65 16.52
N VAL A 81 29.35 32.97 15.47
CA VAL A 81 28.81 33.14 14.12
C VAL A 81 27.97 31.92 13.75
N CYS A 82 26.73 32.17 13.32
CA CYS A 82 25.85 31.13 12.80
C CYS A 82 26.10 30.93 11.31
N ASP A 83 26.49 29.71 10.95
CA ASP A 83 26.64 29.26 9.58
C ASP A 83 25.51 28.29 9.22
N ILE A 84 24.82 28.56 8.11
CA ILE A 84 23.67 27.76 7.63
C ILE A 84 24.16 26.81 6.54
N LEU A 85 23.83 25.52 6.62
CA LEU A 85 24.26 24.50 5.68
C LEU A 85 23.12 24.03 4.78
N LEU A 86 23.44 23.67 3.53
CA LEU A 86 22.48 23.07 2.58
C LEU A 86 22.17 21.59 2.87
N GLY A 87 22.50 21.11 4.07
CA GLY A 87 22.30 19.74 4.54
C GLY A 87 23.46 19.26 5.42
N GLU A 88 23.35 18.05 5.98
CA GLU A 88 24.35 17.49 6.92
C GLU A 88 25.72 17.15 6.29
N ARG A 89 25.79 17.21 4.96
CA ARG A 89 27.01 17.11 4.14
C ARG A 89 27.14 18.30 3.19
N GLY A 90 26.23 19.26 3.29
CA GLY A 90 26.12 20.37 2.35
C GLY A 90 27.10 21.49 2.68
N PRO A 91 27.49 22.32 1.68
CA PRO A 91 28.29 23.50 1.92
C PRO A 91 27.48 24.57 2.68
N SER A 92 28.19 25.59 3.17
CA SER A 92 27.62 26.82 3.70
C SER A 92 26.75 27.54 2.66
N ALA A 93 25.58 28.00 3.10
CA ALA A 93 24.66 28.82 2.31
C ALA A 93 25.29 30.19 2.04
N ARG A 94 25.15 30.65 0.78
CA ARG A 94 25.70 31.93 0.31
C ARG A 94 24.62 33.01 0.25
N GLU A 95 25.06 34.24 0.10
CA GLU A 95 24.18 35.40 -0.10
C GLU A 95 23.22 35.16 -1.27
N GLY A 96 21.94 35.51 -1.07
CA GLY A 96 20.84 35.19 -2.00
C GLY A 96 20.14 33.84 -1.75
N TYR A 97 20.64 33.00 -0.82
CA TYR A 97 19.91 31.80 -0.40
C TYR A 97 18.60 32.17 0.32
N LYS A 98 17.48 31.64 -0.19
CA LYS A 98 16.16 31.71 0.45
C LYS A 98 15.82 30.36 1.07
N ALA A 99 15.77 30.30 2.39
CA ALA A 99 15.40 29.09 3.10
C ALA A 99 13.90 28.81 2.94
N ASP A 100 13.57 27.57 2.61
CA ASP A 100 12.22 27.05 2.73
C ASP A 100 11.98 26.69 4.20
N LEU A 101 11.38 27.61 4.95
CA LEU A 101 11.14 27.45 6.40
C LEU A 101 10.18 26.30 6.74
N SER A 102 9.52 25.69 5.74
CA SER A 102 8.77 24.45 5.94
C SER A 102 9.68 23.22 6.11
N LYS A 103 10.98 23.36 5.80
CA LYS A 103 12.00 22.31 5.90
C LYS A 103 12.94 22.56 7.09
N ILE A 104 13.73 21.53 7.42
CA ILE A 104 14.76 21.62 8.45
C ILE A 104 15.90 22.50 7.95
N VAL A 105 16.18 23.57 8.69
CA VAL A 105 17.37 24.39 8.53
C VAL A 105 18.50 23.74 9.33
N HIS A 106 19.64 23.49 8.69
CA HIS A 106 20.83 22.97 9.35
C HIS A 106 21.75 24.15 9.67
N CYS A 107 22.20 24.29 10.91
CA CYS A 107 23.15 25.33 11.27
C CYS A 107 24.27 24.81 12.18
N ARG A 108 25.38 25.56 12.23
CA ARG A 108 26.46 25.37 13.19
C ARG A 108 26.85 26.73 13.76
N LEU A 109 27.21 26.75 15.04
CA LEU A 109 27.67 27.95 15.74
C LEU A 109 29.18 27.86 15.88
N LEU A 110 29.89 28.79 15.24
CA LEU A 110 31.35 28.80 15.13
C LEU A 110 31.93 29.92 16.01
N GLN A 111 33.10 29.70 16.59
CA GLN A 111 33.87 30.81 17.16
C GLN A 111 34.42 31.67 16.02
N ILE A 112 34.69 32.95 16.31
CA ILE A 112 35.19 33.90 15.30
C ILE A 112 36.51 33.40 14.68
N ASP A 113 37.35 32.73 15.48
CA ASP A 113 38.63 32.17 15.06
C ASP A 113 38.49 30.96 14.09
N ASP A 114 37.35 30.25 14.12
CA ASP A 114 37.07 29.08 13.27
C ASP A 114 36.65 29.47 11.84
N LEU A 115 36.27 30.72 11.59
CA LEU A 115 35.85 31.22 10.28
C LEU A 115 37.01 31.30 9.28
N ASP A 116 38.22 31.57 9.77
CA ASP A 116 39.42 31.69 8.95
C ASP A 116 39.90 30.34 8.41
N GLU A 117 39.67 29.23 9.13
CA GLU A 117 39.97 27.88 8.63
C GLU A 117 38.95 27.41 7.58
N VAL A 118 37.66 27.75 7.75
CA VAL A 118 36.60 27.40 6.79
C VAL A 118 36.76 28.16 5.48
N ASN A 119 37.14 29.44 5.52
CA ASN A 119 37.41 30.25 4.33
C ASN A 119 38.71 29.85 3.60
N LYS A 120 39.73 29.34 4.31
CA LYS A 120 40.97 28.80 3.69
C LYS A 120 40.74 27.49 2.92
N LYS A 121 39.80 26.63 3.34
CA LYS A 121 39.47 25.38 2.64
C LYS A 121 38.56 25.59 1.41
N ALA A 122 37.80 26.68 1.35
CA ALA A 122 36.96 27.02 0.20
C ALA A 122 37.74 27.64 -0.98
N SER A 123 38.93 28.18 -0.75
CA SER A 123 39.75 28.86 -1.76
C SER A 123 40.78 27.96 -2.48
N THR A 124 40.95 26.70 -2.06
CA THR A 124 41.91 25.76 -2.67
C THR A 124 41.33 24.81 -3.72
N SER A 125 40.02 24.87 -4.02
CA SER A 125 39.39 24.03 -5.04
C SER A 125 39.15 24.77 -6.37
N LYS A 126 40.20 25.25 -7.03
CA LYS A 126 40.14 25.58 -8.47
C LYS A 126 41.47 25.23 -9.16
N SER A 127 41.36 24.43 -10.22
CA SER A 127 42.34 24.13 -11.28
C SER A 127 43.38 23.04 -11.00
N LYS A 128 43.23 21.88 -11.65
CA LYS A 128 44.01 21.53 -12.86
C LYS A 128 43.60 20.15 -13.42
N ASN A 129 43.29 20.14 -14.72
CA ASN A 129 43.39 18.96 -15.58
C ASN A 129 44.87 18.57 -15.70
N THR A 130 45.20 17.29 -15.67
CA THR A 130 46.20 16.65 -16.57
C THR A 130 46.23 15.13 -16.40
N GLU A 131 46.58 14.47 -17.50
CA GLU A 131 46.54 13.03 -17.78
C GLU A 131 47.62 12.19 -17.07
N ARG A 132 47.33 10.88 -16.96
CA ARG A 132 48.20 9.67 -16.97
C ARG A 132 49.57 9.69 -16.28
N SER A 133 49.82 8.70 -15.41
CA SER A 133 50.83 7.63 -15.61
C SER A 133 50.90 6.66 -14.42
N VAL A 134 51.59 5.53 -14.66
CA VAL A 134 51.58 4.19 -14.02
C VAL A 134 52.54 4.07 -12.82
N GLU A 135 52.16 3.23 -11.82
CA GLU A 135 52.87 2.42 -10.77
C GLU A 135 54.39 2.58 -10.44
N PRO A 136 55.01 1.93 -9.39
CA PRO A 136 54.51 1.02 -8.31
C PRO A 136 55.04 1.27 -6.85
N GLU A 137 54.42 0.57 -5.89
CA GLU A 137 54.90 -0.05 -4.62
C GLU A 137 55.83 0.62 -3.57
N GLY A 138 55.47 0.44 -2.28
CA GLY A 138 56.38 0.45 -1.11
C GLY A 138 55.66 0.38 0.26
N PRO A 139 56.13 -0.39 1.29
CA PRO A 139 55.24 -1.11 2.21
C PRO A 139 54.91 -0.43 3.56
N LEU A 140 53.74 -0.82 4.06
CA LEU A 140 53.20 -0.88 5.43
C LEU A 140 54.13 -0.53 6.62
N LYS A 141 53.62 0.32 7.52
CA LYS A 141 53.81 0.15 8.97
C LYS A 141 52.46 0.17 9.69
N TYR A 142 51.98 -1.02 10.03
CA TYR A 142 50.92 -1.24 11.01
C TYR A 142 51.44 -0.85 12.40
N LEU A 143 50.89 0.22 12.97
CA LEU A 143 50.89 0.41 14.42
C LEU A 143 49.58 -0.17 14.95
N LYS A 144 49.68 -1.28 15.69
CA LYS A 144 48.56 -1.87 16.44
C LYS A 144 48.13 -0.90 17.55
N PRO A 145 46.83 -0.63 17.75
CA PRO A 145 46.37 -0.01 18.99
C PRO A 145 46.36 -1.06 20.11
N GLU A 146 47.00 -0.72 21.23
CA GLU A 146 46.92 -1.48 22.48
C GLU A 146 45.46 -1.55 22.97
N LYS A 147 45.03 -2.75 23.39
CA LYS A 147 43.71 -2.98 23.98
C LYS A 147 43.68 -2.39 25.39
N SER A 148 43.16 -1.17 25.53
CA SER A 148 42.61 -0.70 26.80
C SER A 148 41.34 -1.49 27.12
N THR A 149 41.41 -2.29 28.18
CA THR A 149 40.27 -3.00 28.76
C THR A 149 39.54 -2.03 29.69
N GLN A 150 38.51 -1.36 29.17
CA GLN A 150 37.44 -0.83 30.00
C GLN A 150 36.10 -1.45 29.57
N PRO A 151 35.22 -1.80 30.52
CA PRO A 151 33.95 -2.42 30.21
C PRO A 151 33.09 -1.40 29.47
N SER A 152 32.77 -1.69 28.20
CA SER A 152 31.81 -0.90 27.43
C SER A 152 30.43 -1.11 28.05
N THR A 153 30.01 -0.17 28.90
CA THR A 153 28.60 0.00 29.22
C THR A 153 27.86 0.12 27.90
N ILE A 154 26.97 -0.83 27.61
CA ILE A 154 26.07 -0.78 26.46
C ILE A 154 25.20 0.47 26.66
N MET A 155 25.62 1.61 26.11
CA MET A 155 24.76 2.78 26.02
C MET A 155 23.60 2.38 25.11
N LYS A 156 22.42 2.17 25.69
CA LYS A 156 21.18 2.10 24.93
C LYS A 156 21.15 3.39 24.09
N SER A 157 21.21 3.25 22.77
CA SER A 157 20.97 4.36 21.86
C SER A 157 19.64 5.01 22.25
N ILE A 158 19.70 6.21 22.83
CA ILE A 158 18.51 6.99 23.12
C ILE A 158 18.03 7.49 21.76
N VAL A 159 17.07 6.77 21.18
CA VAL A 159 16.38 7.22 19.98
C VAL A 159 15.44 8.34 20.40
N VAL A 160 15.90 9.59 20.31
CA VAL A 160 15.07 10.76 20.58
C VAL A 160 14.12 10.97 19.39
N PRO A 161 12.79 11.07 19.62
CA PRO A 161 11.83 11.30 18.54
C PRO A 161 12.12 12.60 17.79
N LYS A 162 11.87 12.62 16.48
CA LYS A 162 11.94 13.84 15.67
C LYS A 162 10.90 14.85 16.20
N SER A 163 11.30 16.11 16.38
CA SER A 163 10.35 17.19 16.69
C SER A 163 9.31 17.32 15.59
N VAL A 164 8.06 17.54 15.99
CA VAL A 164 6.92 17.75 15.09
C VAL A 164 6.44 19.19 15.20
N HIS A 165 5.92 19.74 14.10
CA HIS A 165 5.45 21.12 14.04
C HIS A 165 4.35 21.38 15.10
N PRO A 166 4.28 22.57 15.74
CA PRO A 166 3.31 22.84 16.81
C PRO A 166 1.84 22.55 16.47
N SER A 167 1.45 22.70 15.20
CA SER A 167 0.11 22.32 14.72
C SER A 167 -0.22 20.83 14.90
N ILE A 168 0.77 19.94 14.98
CA ILE A 168 0.58 18.51 15.27
C ILE A 168 0.24 18.31 16.75
N TYR A 169 0.86 19.06 17.67
CA TYR A 169 0.49 19.03 19.10
C TYR A 169 -0.93 19.55 19.31
N MET A 170 -1.29 20.64 18.61
CA MET A 170 -2.65 21.19 18.67
C MET A 170 -3.69 20.18 18.16
N LYS A 171 -3.37 19.40 17.12
CA LYS A 171 -4.22 18.28 16.67
C LYS A 171 -4.37 17.19 17.72
N ALA A 172 -3.33 16.89 18.50
CA ALA A 172 -3.40 15.92 19.59
C ALA A 172 -4.30 16.36 20.76
N GLY A 173 -4.58 17.67 20.88
CA GLY A 173 -5.56 18.21 21.83
C GLY A 173 -7.02 17.93 21.45
N HIS A 174 -7.28 17.45 20.23
CA HIS A 174 -8.58 16.96 19.80
C HIS A 174 -8.62 15.43 19.84
N LEU A 175 -9.81 14.83 20.04
CA LEU A 175 -9.97 13.38 19.89
C LEU A 175 -9.62 12.97 18.46
N ILE A 176 -8.51 12.26 18.29
CA ILE A 176 -8.15 11.62 17.03
C ILE A 176 -8.75 10.22 17.07
N GLU A 177 -9.91 10.03 16.45
CA GLU A 177 -10.51 8.71 16.35
C GLU A 177 -9.59 7.76 15.57
N SER A 178 -9.38 6.56 16.12
CA SER A 178 -8.73 5.51 15.35
C SER A 178 -9.61 5.14 14.16
N ASN A 179 -9.04 5.25 12.96
CA ASN A 179 -9.63 4.71 11.74
C ASN A 179 -9.48 3.19 11.63
N LYS A 180 -8.94 2.55 12.67
CA LYS A 180 -8.69 1.11 12.75
C LYS A 180 -9.43 0.50 13.93
N ALA A 181 -10.01 -0.66 13.70
CA ALA A 181 -10.61 -1.50 14.72
C ALA A 181 -9.90 -2.87 14.73
N ILE A 182 -9.85 -3.50 15.91
CA ILE A 182 -9.23 -4.81 16.09
C ILE A 182 -10.35 -5.84 16.26
N PHE A 183 -10.29 -6.90 15.48
CA PHE A 183 -11.26 -8.00 15.53
C PHE A 183 -10.53 -9.32 15.69
N GLU A 184 -11.09 -10.21 16.50
CA GLU A 184 -10.73 -11.63 16.52
C GLU A 184 -11.81 -12.37 15.76
N LEU A 185 -11.41 -12.98 14.65
CA LEU A 185 -12.31 -13.64 13.72
C LEU A 185 -12.16 -15.16 13.85
N THR A 186 -13.31 -15.84 13.76
CA THR A 186 -13.39 -17.29 13.58
C THR A 186 -13.60 -17.54 12.09
N LEU A 187 -12.66 -18.24 11.48
CA LEU A 187 -12.58 -18.43 10.04
C LEU A 187 -12.86 -19.89 9.69
N GLU A 188 -13.87 -20.12 8.87
CA GLU A 188 -14.24 -21.45 8.39
C GLU A 188 -13.91 -21.58 6.91
N LYS A 189 -13.25 -22.67 6.51
CA LYS A 189 -12.99 -23.01 5.10
C LYS A 189 -13.79 -24.24 4.71
N PHE A 190 -14.10 -24.38 3.42
CA PHE A 190 -14.83 -25.53 2.90
C PHE A 190 -13.90 -26.50 2.18
N ASN A 191 -14.10 -27.81 2.40
CA ASN A 191 -13.40 -28.88 1.69
C ASN A 191 -14.35 -29.50 0.66
N VAL A 192 -14.03 -29.31 -0.62
CA VAL A 192 -14.85 -29.78 -1.75
C VAL A 192 -14.81 -31.30 -1.90
N GLU A 193 -13.66 -31.94 -1.70
CA GLU A 193 -13.51 -33.39 -1.88
C GLU A 193 -14.33 -34.18 -0.86
N LYS A 194 -14.39 -33.67 0.37
CA LYS A 194 -15.17 -34.27 1.47
C LYS A 194 -16.57 -33.70 1.62
N MET A 195 -16.87 -32.61 0.91
CA MET A 195 -18.13 -31.86 1.03
C MET A 195 -18.44 -31.43 2.48
N GLU A 196 -17.42 -31.00 3.22
CA GLU A 196 -17.53 -30.63 4.64
C GLU A 196 -16.82 -29.30 4.95
N TRP A 197 -17.30 -28.60 5.99
CA TRP A 197 -16.58 -27.47 6.56
C TRP A 197 -15.45 -27.98 7.44
N CYS A 198 -14.26 -27.40 7.29
CA CYS A 198 -13.12 -27.74 8.15
C CYS A 198 -13.25 -27.12 9.54
N ASP A 199 -12.43 -27.62 10.46
CA ASP A 199 -12.27 -27.00 11.78
C ASP A 199 -11.92 -25.51 11.66
N PRO A 200 -12.51 -24.66 12.51
CA PRO A 200 -12.34 -23.22 12.44
C PRO A 200 -10.91 -22.79 12.81
N ILE A 201 -10.45 -21.74 12.14
CA ILE A 201 -9.16 -21.09 12.37
C ILE A 201 -9.41 -19.76 13.06
N PHE A 202 -8.68 -19.46 14.14
CA PHE A 202 -8.79 -18.19 14.84
C PHE A 202 -7.67 -17.24 14.43
N ALA A 203 -8.04 -16.02 14.02
CA ALA A 203 -7.06 -15.00 13.66
C ALA A 203 -7.51 -13.59 14.05
N LYS A 204 -6.53 -12.77 14.39
CA LYS A 204 -6.70 -11.39 14.85
C LYS A 204 -6.29 -10.41 13.77
N PHE A 205 -7.18 -9.47 13.49
CA PHE A 205 -7.05 -8.51 12.41
C PHE A 205 -7.12 -7.08 12.92
N VAL A 206 -6.38 -6.20 12.24
CA VAL A 206 -6.59 -4.76 12.28
C VAL A 206 -7.31 -4.36 11.00
N ILE A 207 -8.55 -3.89 11.11
CA ILE A 207 -9.42 -3.55 9.99
C ILE A 207 -9.51 -2.03 9.87
N ASN A 208 -9.31 -1.51 8.66
CA ASN A 208 -9.55 -0.09 8.39
C ASN A 208 -11.07 0.15 8.28
N LYS A 209 -11.58 1.19 8.95
CA LYS A 209 -13.01 1.56 8.93
C LYS A 209 -13.50 2.07 7.55
N GLY A 210 -12.59 2.56 6.72
CA GLY A 210 -12.91 3.00 5.36
C GLY A 210 -13.02 1.82 4.41
N GLU A 211 -14.05 1.84 3.56
CA GLU A 211 -14.18 0.91 2.43
C GLU A 211 -12.95 0.99 1.54
N PHE A 212 -12.38 -0.17 1.21
CA PHE A 212 -11.26 -0.30 0.29
C PHE A 212 -11.74 -0.26 -1.16
N SER A 213 -12.80 -0.99 -1.46
CA SER A 213 -13.46 -1.03 -2.76
C SER A 213 -14.91 -1.50 -2.62
N ARG A 214 -15.70 -1.34 -3.69
CA ARG A 214 -17.08 -1.82 -3.79
C ARG A 214 -17.26 -2.45 -5.17
N GLY A 215 -17.78 -3.68 -5.20
CA GLY A 215 -18.20 -4.39 -6.42
C GLY A 215 -19.71 -4.31 -6.64
N GLY A 216 -20.22 -5.08 -7.61
CA GLY A 216 -21.65 -5.13 -7.92
C GLY A 216 -22.52 -5.69 -6.78
N PHE A 217 -21.99 -6.62 -5.99
CA PHE A 217 -22.75 -7.31 -4.92
C PHE A 217 -22.13 -7.16 -3.52
N GLN A 218 -20.95 -6.55 -3.40
CA GLN A 218 -20.18 -6.58 -2.15
C GLN A 218 -19.44 -5.27 -1.86
N LYS A 219 -19.31 -4.94 -0.58
CA LYS A 219 -18.41 -3.91 -0.04
C LYS A 219 -17.18 -4.59 0.58
N VAL A 220 -15.99 -4.04 0.33
CA VAL A 220 -14.71 -4.66 0.67
C VAL A 220 -13.92 -3.76 1.62
N PHE A 221 -13.37 -4.36 2.67
CA PHE A 221 -12.52 -3.69 3.66
C PHE A 221 -11.14 -4.34 3.70
N LYS A 222 -10.09 -3.52 3.78
CA LYS A 222 -8.72 -4.02 3.93
C LYS A 222 -8.43 -4.32 5.40
N ALA A 223 -8.08 -5.58 5.67
CA ALA A 223 -7.73 -6.11 6.98
C ALA A 223 -6.25 -6.51 7.01
N LYS A 224 -5.57 -6.34 8.15
CA LYS A 224 -4.20 -6.83 8.35
C LYS A 224 -4.19 -7.90 9.43
N CYS A 225 -3.82 -9.13 9.08
CA CYS A 225 -3.61 -10.19 10.07
C CYS A 225 -2.38 -9.86 10.92
N ILE A 226 -2.55 -9.84 12.24
CA ILE A 226 -1.48 -9.53 13.20
C ILE A 226 -1.06 -10.72 14.06
N LYS A 227 -1.95 -11.71 14.23
CA LYS A 227 -1.74 -12.91 15.04
C LYS A 227 -2.78 -13.98 14.68
N GLY A 228 -2.45 -15.25 14.82
CA GLY A 228 -3.41 -16.34 14.71
C GLY A 228 -2.96 -17.43 13.75
N GLY A 229 -3.90 -18.27 13.31
CA GLY A 229 -3.64 -19.41 12.43
C GLY A 229 -3.53 -19.07 10.94
N LEU A 230 -3.60 -17.80 10.56
CA LEU A 230 -3.30 -17.33 9.19
C LEU A 230 -1.94 -16.61 9.14
N GLU A 231 -1.36 -16.59 7.94
CA GLU A 231 -0.12 -15.86 7.68
C GLU A 231 -0.28 -14.36 7.96
N ARG A 232 0.82 -13.72 8.35
CA ARG A 232 0.82 -12.26 8.56
C ARG A 232 0.81 -11.58 7.20
N GLY A 233 -0.25 -10.83 6.92
CA GLY A 233 -0.43 -10.19 5.63
C GLY A 233 -1.66 -9.30 5.60
N TYR A 234 -1.95 -8.78 4.41
CA TYR A 234 -3.21 -8.08 4.15
C TYR A 234 -4.22 -9.06 3.57
N TYR A 235 -5.46 -8.89 3.99
CA TYR A 235 -6.62 -9.65 3.60
C TYR A 235 -7.74 -8.69 3.22
N LEU A 236 -8.69 -9.16 2.43
CA LEU A 236 -9.90 -8.46 2.05
C LEU A 236 -11.07 -9.10 2.78
N LEU A 237 -11.74 -8.31 3.61
CA LEU A 237 -12.97 -8.68 4.29
C LEU A 237 -14.15 -8.13 3.50
N LYS A 238 -15.02 -9.00 3.00
CA LYS A 238 -16.10 -8.65 2.08
C LYS A 238 -17.45 -8.91 2.73
N PHE A 239 -18.35 -7.94 2.61
CA PHE A 239 -19.73 -8.06 3.05
C PHE A 239 -20.65 -7.94 1.84
N PRO A 240 -21.76 -8.70 1.78
CA PRO A 240 -22.82 -8.44 0.82
C PRO A 240 -23.33 -6.98 0.94
N LEU A 241 -23.84 -6.43 -0.16
CA LEU A 241 -24.54 -5.14 -0.15
C LEU A 241 -25.96 -5.30 0.42
N ASP A 242 -26.37 -4.33 1.21
CA ASP A 242 -27.64 -4.33 1.92
C ASP A 242 -28.83 -3.88 1.03
N ASP A 243 -28.58 -3.21 -0.12
CA ASP A 243 -29.58 -2.35 -0.81
C ASP A 243 -29.65 -2.43 -2.36
N GLU A 244 -29.10 -3.44 -3.04
CA GLU A 244 -29.27 -3.54 -4.52
C GLU A 244 -30.64 -4.10 -4.89
N PRO A 245 -31.32 -3.69 -5.97
CA PRO A 245 -32.56 -4.33 -6.40
C PRO A 245 -32.24 -5.72 -6.96
N TRP A 246 -32.15 -6.70 -6.06
CA TRP A 246 -32.08 -8.12 -6.42
C TRP A 246 -33.23 -8.38 -7.39
N GLU A 247 -32.93 -8.86 -8.61
CA GLU A 247 -33.97 -9.26 -9.56
C GLU A 247 -34.92 -10.30 -8.93
N ASN A 248 -34.45 -11.00 -7.89
CA ASN A 248 -35.24 -11.83 -7.02
C ASN A 248 -35.16 -11.34 -5.55
N PRO A 249 -36.20 -10.67 -5.01
CA PRO A 249 -36.25 -10.17 -3.63
C PRO A 249 -36.11 -11.26 -2.55
N SER A 250 -36.18 -12.55 -2.91
CA SER A 250 -35.99 -13.68 -1.99
C SER A 250 -34.54 -13.96 -1.58
N VAL A 251 -33.56 -13.32 -2.24
CA VAL A 251 -32.12 -13.51 -1.98
C VAL A 251 -31.55 -12.37 -1.12
N ALA A 252 -32.26 -11.24 -1.03
CA ALA A 252 -31.90 -10.11 -0.19
C ALA A 252 -31.80 -10.51 1.29
N GLY A 253 -30.59 -10.49 1.85
CA GLY A 253 -30.37 -10.80 3.26
C GLY A 253 -30.33 -12.30 3.61
N ASP A 254 -30.17 -13.22 2.64
CA ASP A 254 -29.88 -14.63 2.95
C ASP A 254 -28.51 -14.71 3.65
N PRO A 255 -28.46 -15.09 4.96
CA PRO A 255 -27.21 -15.15 5.71
C PRO A 255 -26.24 -16.21 5.17
N ASN A 256 -26.71 -17.10 4.28
CA ASN A 256 -25.91 -18.15 3.68
C ASN A 256 -25.15 -17.70 2.42
N ILE A 257 -25.37 -16.49 1.90
CA ILE A 257 -24.66 -16.01 0.70
C ILE A 257 -23.14 -16.10 0.86
N PRO A 258 -22.53 -15.62 1.96
CA PRO A 258 -21.08 -15.77 2.16
C PRO A 258 -20.64 -17.24 2.23
N ARG A 259 -21.44 -18.13 2.83
CA ARG A 259 -21.13 -19.57 2.86
C ARG A 259 -21.16 -20.20 1.46
N LYS A 260 -22.18 -19.90 0.67
CA LYS A 260 -22.28 -20.35 -0.74
C LYS A 260 -21.13 -19.81 -1.59
N SER A 261 -20.76 -18.55 -1.39
CA SER A 261 -19.63 -17.92 -2.07
C SER A 261 -18.31 -18.61 -1.73
N VAL A 262 -18.08 -18.95 -0.45
CA VAL A 262 -16.90 -19.73 -0.04
C VAL A 262 -16.90 -21.12 -0.68
N GLN A 263 -18.04 -21.83 -0.70
CA GLN A 263 -18.13 -23.14 -1.34
C GLN A 263 -17.83 -23.08 -2.85
N MET A 264 -18.40 -22.10 -3.55
CA MET A 264 -18.17 -21.88 -4.98
C MET A 264 -16.70 -21.53 -5.27
N HIS A 265 -16.11 -20.63 -4.49
CA HIS A 265 -14.71 -20.26 -4.64
C HIS A 265 -13.78 -21.44 -4.30
N SER A 266 -14.07 -22.22 -3.27
CA SER A 266 -13.35 -23.47 -2.99
C SER A 266 -13.44 -24.47 -4.15
N LEU A 267 -14.55 -24.54 -4.87
CA LEU A 267 -14.69 -25.37 -6.07
C LEU A 267 -13.79 -24.89 -7.22
N ALA A 268 -13.73 -23.57 -7.46
CA ALA A 268 -12.80 -23.01 -8.44
C ALA A 268 -11.33 -23.28 -8.07
N GLN A 269 -10.98 -23.16 -6.78
CA GLN A 269 -9.66 -23.51 -6.26
C GLN A 269 -9.34 -25.00 -6.48
N TYR A 270 -10.33 -25.89 -6.29
CA TYR A 270 -10.19 -27.31 -6.60
C TYR A 270 -9.85 -27.54 -8.07
N PHE A 271 -10.59 -26.93 -9.01
CA PHE A 271 -10.29 -27.07 -10.44
C PHE A 271 -8.92 -26.51 -10.82
N ALA A 272 -8.52 -25.36 -10.26
CA ALA A 272 -7.20 -24.78 -10.53
C ALA A 272 -6.08 -25.71 -10.03
N SER A 273 -6.26 -26.32 -8.85
CA SER A 273 -5.32 -27.30 -8.29
C SER A 273 -5.25 -28.57 -9.15
N ARG A 274 -6.39 -29.08 -9.60
CA ARG A 274 -6.47 -30.21 -10.53
C ARG A 274 -5.77 -29.92 -11.86
N MET A 275 -6.01 -28.75 -12.44
CA MET A 275 -5.34 -28.33 -13.68
C MET A 275 -3.84 -28.25 -13.48
N SER A 276 -3.38 -27.64 -12.39
CA SER A 276 -1.94 -27.53 -12.09
C SER A 276 -1.27 -28.89 -11.90
N PHE A 277 -2.00 -29.90 -11.42
CA PHE A 277 -1.49 -31.27 -11.30
C PHE A 277 -1.42 -31.99 -12.65
N GLU A 278 -2.38 -31.75 -13.53
CA GLU A 278 -2.52 -32.43 -14.82
C GLU A 278 -1.81 -31.71 -15.99
N ALA A 279 -1.43 -30.44 -15.81
CA ALA A 279 -0.85 -29.61 -16.85
C ALA A 279 0.51 -30.18 -17.34
N PRO A 280 0.71 -30.30 -18.67
CA PRO A 280 2.02 -30.58 -19.23
C PRO A 280 3.04 -29.51 -18.86
N GLY A 281 4.33 -29.87 -18.85
CA GLY A 281 5.41 -28.94 -18.47
C GLY A 281 5.45 -27.69 -19.35
N GLU A 282 5.09 -27.82 -20.63
CA GLU A 282 5.00 -26.74 -21.62
C GLU A 282 3.90 -25.72 -21.30
N PHE A 283 2.93 -26.07 -20.44
CA PHE A 283 1.92 -25.14 -19.97
C PHE A 283 2.55 -24.05 -19.09
N GLY A 284 3.62 -24.38 -18.35
CA GLY A 284 4.29 -23.46 -17.44
C GLY A 284 3.44 -23.08 -16.23
N GLU A 285 3.46 -21.80 -15.84
CA GLU A 285 2.75 -21.32 -14.64
C GLU A 285 1.23 -21.45 -14.79
N CYS A 286 0.60 -22.09 -13.80
CA CYS A 286 -0.84 -22.32 -13.69
C CYS A 286 -1.50 -21.31 -12.74
N PHE A 287 -2.81 -21.11 -12.92
CA PHE A 287 -3.58 -20.26 -12.03
C PHE A 287 -3.67 -20.81 -10.61
N LYS A 288 -3.75 -19.89 -9.66
CA LYS A 288 -3.97 -20.16 -8.24
C LYS A 288 -5.04 -19.21 -7.71
N TYR A 289 -6.11 -19.76 -7.16
CA TYR A 289 -7.10 -18.96 -6.45
C TYR A 289 -6.65 -18.67 -5.02
N THR A 290 -7.00 -17.48 -4.52
CA THR A 290 -6.91 -17.18 -3.09
C THR A 290 -7.72 -18.20 -2.29
N THR A 291 -7.42 -18.32 -1.00
CA THR A 291 -8.21 -19.20 -0.12
C THR A 291 -9.37 -18.39 0.50
N PRO A 292 -10.63 -18.75 0.20
CA PRO A 292 -11.79 -18.09 0.78
C PRO A 292 -12.09 -18.65 2.17
N TYR A 293 -12.47 -17.77 3.09
CA TYR A 293 -12.95 -18.11 4.42
C TYR A 293 -14.30 -17.47 4.67
N PHE A 294 -15.19 -18.19 5.35
CA PHE A 294 -16.39 -17.65 5.96
C PHE A 294 -16.06 -17.10 7.35
N THR A 295 -16.67 -15.98 7.73
CA THR A 295 -16.59 -15.40 9.07
C THR A 295 -17.86 -14.62 9.39
N THR A 296 -18.05 -14.31 10.66
CA THR A 296 -19.03 -13.31 11.11
C THR A 296 -18.33 -12.13 11.77
N VAL A 297 -18.84 -10.92 11.57
CA VAL A 297 -18.38 -9.70 12.23
C VAL A 297 -19.61 -8.97 12.77
N ASN A 298 -19.72 -8.85 14.09
CA ASN A 298 -20.89 -8.30 14.77
C ASN A 298 -22.21 -8.93 14.25
N ASP A 299 -22.24 -10.26 14.19
CA ASP A 299 -23.37 -11.07 13.68
C ASP A 299 -23.72 -10.90 12.19
N VAL A 300 -22.91 -10.13 11.44
CA VAL A 300 -23.04 -10.03 9.99
C VAL A 300 -22.10 -11.02 9.31
N ALA A 301 -22.66 -11.86 8.45
CA ALA A 301 -21.91 -12.83 7.66
C ALA A 301 -21.02 -12.13 6.61
N ALA A 302 -19.79 -12.62 6.47
CA ALA A 302 -18.78 -12.05 5.58
C ALA A 302 -17.86 -13.14 5.01
N THR A 303 -17.13 -12.80 3.96
CA THR A 303 -16.02 -13.60 3.45
C THR A 303 -14.69 -12.89 3.69
N LEU A 304 -13.62 -13.67 3.86
CA LEU A 304 -12.26 -13.18 3.98
C LEU A 304 -11.36 -13.92 3.00
N GLU A 305 -10.46 -13.21 2.33
CA GLU A 305 -9.44 -13.80 1.45
C GLU A 305 -8.17 -12.96 1.44
N GLU A 306 -7.09 -13.50 0.87
CA GLU A 306 -5.81 -12.82 0.78
C GLU A 306 -5.84 -11.63 -0.17
N TYR A 307 -5.17 -10.54 0.21
CA TYR A 307 -4.96 -9.41 -0.69
C TYR A 307 -3.84 -9.73 -1.68
N LEU A 308 -4.17 -9.77 -2.97
CA LEU A 308 -3.23 -10.10 -4.05
C LEU A 308 -2.08 -9.08 -4.26
N GLY A 309 -2.15 -7.91 -3.62
CA GLY A 309 -1.14 -6.86 -3.74
C GLY A 309 -1.59 -5.70 -4.63
N ASP A 310 -0.66 -4.76 -4.90
CA ASP A 310 -0.95 -3.51 -5.63
C ASP A 310 -0.68 -3.64 -7.15
N GLY A 311 -0.83 -4.85 -7.70
CA GLY A 311 -0.65 -5.11 -9.14
C GLY A 311 -1.89 -4.77 -9.97
N THR A 312 -1.76 -4.81 -11.30
CA THR A 312 -2.88 -4.57 -12.21
C THR A 312 -3.89 -5.70 -12.11
N PHE A 313 -5.10 -5.37 -11.65
CA PHE A 313 -6.22 -6.29 -11.61
C PHE A 313 -6.89 -6.35 -12.99
N VAL A 314 -7.02 -7.55 -13.55
CA VAL A 314 -7.58 -7.80 -14.88
C VAL A 314 -8.68 -8.84 -14.77
N LYS A 315 -9.78 -8.59 -15.48
CA LYS A 315 -10.84 -9.56 -15.72
C LYS A 315 -10.66 -10.13 -17.12
N HIS A 316 -10.38 -11.42 -17.21
CA HIS A 316 -10.12 -12.12 -18.47
C HIS A 316 -11.41 -12.69 -19.05
N ILE A 317 -12.22 -13.32 -18.21
CA ILE A 317 -13.49 -13.92 -18.60
C ILE A 317 -14.59 -13.35 -17.71
N ASN A 318 -15.72 -13.02 -18.30
CA ASN A 318 -16.89 -12.54 -17.56
C ASN A 318 -17.79 -13.71 -17.13
N ASN A 319 -18.70 -13.48 -16.18
CA ASN A 319 -19.60 -14.50 -15.66
C ASN A 319 -20.53 -15.11 -16.72
N ASN A 320 -20.85 -14.36 -17.78
CA ASN A 320 -21.59 -14.80 -18.95
C ASN A 320 -20.73 -15.57 -19.98
N GLY A 321 -19.50 -15.95 -19.63
CA GLY A 321 -18.60 -16.72 -20.51
C GLY A 321 -17.92 -15.92 -21.62
N ASP A 322 -18.20 -14.63 -21.75
CA ASP A 322 -17.55 -13.79 -22.75
C ASP A 322 -16.10 -13.47 -22.39
N PHE A 323 -15.28 -13.38 -23.43
CA PHE A 323 -13.88 -12.98 -23.36
C PHE A 323 -13.76 -11.46 -23.38
N VAL A 324 -13.09 -10.88 -22.39
CA VAL A 324 -12.82 -9.45 -22.37
C VAL A 324 -11.75 -9.15 -23.44
N GLN A 325 -12.14 -8.44 -24.50
CA GLN A 325 -11.23 -8.13 -25.61
C GLN A 325 -10.07 -7.24 -25.15
N GLY A 326 -8.85 -7.69 -25.43
CA GLY A 326 -7.62 -6.88 -25.43
C GLY A 326 -6.95 -6.96 -26.79
N ASP A 327 -6.16 -5.95 -27.14
CA ASP A 327 -5.57 -5.78 -28.48
C ASP A 327 -4.59 -6.90 -28.91
N ASP A 328 -4.26 -7.85 -28.03
CA ASP A 328 -3.57 -9.10 -28.36
C ASP A 328 -4.02 -10.19 -27.36
N LYS A 329 -4.22 -11.44 -27.82
CA LYS A 329 -4.43 -12.58 -26.91
C LYS A 329 -3.12 -12.90 -26.19
N ASP A 330 -2.86 -12.21 -25.09
CA ASP A 330 -1.70 -12.50 -24.26
C ASP A 330 -1.77 -13.93 -23.69
N GLU A 331 -0.63 -14.43 -23.21
CA GLU A 331 -0.51 -15.79 -22.70
C GLU A 331 -1.53 -16.10 -21.58
N VAL A 332 -1.79 -15.11 -20.73
CA VAL A 332 -2.68 -15.24 -19.57
C VAL A 332 -4.12 -15.42 -20.03
N MET A 333 -4.56 -14.65 -21.03
CA MET A 333 -5.89 -14.78 -21.61
C MET A 333 -6.12 -16.16 -22.22
N MET A 334 -5.18 -16.67 -23.01
CA MET A 334 -5.32 -18.03 -23.58
C MET A 334 -5.35 -19.10 -22.50
N LYS A 335 -4.58 -18.94 -21.42
CA LYS A 335 -4.65 -19.85 -20.26
C LYS A 335 -5.99 -19.73 -19.54
N ALA A 336 -6.57 -18.54 -19.43
CA ALA A 336 -7.88 -18.32 -18.82
C ALA A 336 -8.97 -19.06 -19.61
N GLU A 337 -8.99 -18.91 -20.93
CA GLU A 337 -9.88 -19.67 -21.82
C GLU A 337 -9.70 -21.18 -21.63
N THR A 338 -8.44 -21.65 -21.55
CA THR A 338 -8.13 -23.06 -21.34
C THR A 338 -8.59 -23.56 -19.97
N PHE A 339 -8.48 -22.76 -18.92
CA PHE A 339 -8.92 -23.12 -17.58
C PHE A 339 -10.45 -23.25 -17.51
N MET A 340 -11.18 -22.32 -18.12
CA MET A 340 -12.63 -22.41 -18.27
C MET A 340 -13.02 -23.71 -19.01
N HIS A 341 -12.37 -24.00 -20.14
CA HIS A 341 -12.58 -25.25 -20.87
C HIS A 341 -12.25 -26.50 -20.03
N PHE A 342 -11.11 -26.49 -19.33
CA PHE A 342 -10.68 -27.59 -18.47
C PHE A 342 -11.74 -27.92 -17.43
N SER A 343 -12.31 -26.91 -16.75
CA SER A 343 -13.37 -27.13 -15.75
C SER A 343 -14.65 -27.72 -16.36
N TYR A 344 -14.98 -27.34 -17.60
CA TYR A 344 -16.11 -27.90 -18.36
C TYR A 344 -15.92 -29.38 -18.66
N VAL A 345 -14.79 -29.75 -19.25
CA VAL A 345 -14.48 -31.15 -19.57
C VAL A 345 -14.37 -32.00 -18.30
N LYS A 346 -13.68 -31.49 -17.27
CA LYS A 346 -13.46 -32.25 -16.03
C LYS A 346 -14.71 -32.45 -15.18
N SER A 347 -15.72 -31.62 -15.35
CA SER A 347 -17.02 -31.79 -14.71
C SER A 347 -17.97 -32.68 -15.52
N ASN A 348 -17.51 -33.30 -16.61
CA ASN A 348 -18.36 -33.99 -17.59
C ASN A 348 -19.50 -33.07 -18.09
N GLU A 349 -19.14 -31.84 -18.46
CA GLU A 349 -20.06 -30.83 -19.01
C GLU A 349 -21.16 -30.37 -18.05
N ALA A 350 -21.03 -30.66 -16.76
CA ALA A 350 -22.03 -30.28 -15.75
C ALA A 350 -21.93 -28.78 -15.39
N LEU A 351 -20.72 -28.22 -15.41
CA LEU A 351 -20.45 -26.83 -15.05
C LEU A 351 -19.14 -26.33 -15.65
N MET A 352 -18.91 -25.03 -15.58
CA MET A 352 -17.62 -24.38 -15.89
C MET A 352 -17.37 -23.22 -14.92
N VAL A 353 -16.10 -23.00 -14.59
CA VAL A 353 -15.66 -21.84 -13.81
C VAL A 353 -15.57 -20.63 -14.73
N THR A 354 -16.23 -19.54 -14.33
CA THR A 354 -16.29 -18.27 -15.06
C THR A 354 -15.81 -17.13 -14.15
N ASP A 355 -15.95 -15.88 -14.60
CA ASP A 355 -15.46 -14.70 -13.87
C ASP A 355 -13.96 -14.79 -13.52
N ILE A 356 -13.15 -15.22 -14.49
CA ILE A 356 -11.71 -15.36 -14.29
C ILE A 356 -11.08 -13.98 -14.19
N GLN A 357 -10.69 -13.58 -12.98
CA GLN A 357 -10.14 -12.28 -12.69
C GLN A 357 -9.10 -12.31 -11.56
N GLY A 358 -8.15 -11.37 -11.60
CA GLY A 358 -7.10 -11.27 -10.59
C GLY A 358 -5.87 -10.53 -11.08
N ILE A 359 -4.70 -10.89 -10.53
CA ILE A 359 -3.40 -10.32 -10.88
C ILE A 359 -2.52 -11.41 -11.48
N ARG A 360 -2.32 -11.36 -12.80
CA ARG A 360 -1.58 -12.39 -13.57
C ARG A 360 -2.14 -13.79 -13.30
N TYR A 361 -1.36 -14.69 -12.69
CA TYR A 361 -1.75 -16.07 -12.41
C TYR A 361 -2.45 -16.25 -11.06
N TYR A 362 -2.64 -15.18 -10.28
CA TYR A 362 -3.32 -15.23 -8.99
C TYR A 362 -4.73 -14.70 -9.14
N LEU A 363 -5.72 -15.57 -8.94
CA LEU A 363 -7.13 -15.31 -9.21
C LEU A 363 -7.93 -15.15 -7.92
N THR A 364 -9.06 -14.47 -8.02
CA THR A 364 -10.02 -14.34 -6.93
C THR A 364 -11.43 -14.11 -7.48
N ASP A 365 -12.44 -14.14 -6.60
CA ASP A 365 -13.85 -13.88 -6.94
C ASP A 365 -14.34 -14.61 -8.22
N PRO A 366 -14.23 -15.95 -8.29
CA PRO A 366 -14.78 -16.70 -9.41
C PRO A 366 -16.31 -16.69 -9.38
N GLU A 367 -16.92 -17.03 -10.53
CA GLU A 367 -18.29 -17.54 -10.60
C GLU A 367 -18.30 -18.95 -11.19
N VAL A 368 -19.44 -19.63 -11.10
CA VAL A 368 -19.66 -20.94 -11.71
C VAL A 368 -20.94 -20.91 -12.52
N ALA A 369 -20.83 -21.27 -13.79
CA ALA A 369 -21.97 -21.52 -14.65
C ALA A 369 -22.26 -23.03 -14.68
N SER A 370 -23.45 -23.44 -14.25
CA SER A 370 -23.89 -24.83 -14.28
C SER A 370 -24.95 -25.08 -15.33
N LYS A 371 -25.03 -26.32 -15.85
CA LYS A 371 -26.05 -26.72 -16.82
C LYS A 371 -27.49 -26.54 -16.30
N GLN A 372 -27.66 -26.63 -14.99
CA GLN A 372 -28.90 -26.33 -14.29
C GLN A 372 -28.68 -25.13 -13.37
N ALA A 373 -29.45 -24.06 -13.55
CA ALA A 373 -29.40 -22.89 -12.67
C ALA A 373 -30.06 -23.14 -11.30
N LEU A 374 -31.01 -24.08 -11.22
CA LEU A 374 -31.82 -24.36 -10.04
C LEU A 374 -31.78 -25.85 -9.66
N ASP A 375 -31.78 -26.13 -8.36
CA ASP A 375 -32.10 -27.40 -7.72
C ASP A 375 -33.47 -27.26 -7.01
N GLY A 376 -34.54 -27.69 -7.69
CA GLY A 376 -35.91 -27.32 -7.30
C GLY A 376 -36.08 -25.79 -7.34
N ASP A 377 -36.42 -25.19 -6.19
CA ASP A 377 -36.59 -23.74 -6.06
C ASP A 377 -35.31 -23.00 -5.63
N LYS A 378 -34.21 -23.73 -5.37
CA LYS A 378 -32.95 -23.14 -4.87
C LYS A 378 -31.98 -22.94 -6.02
N ARG A 379 -31.41 -21.74 -6.14
CA ARG A 379 -30.34 -21.48 -7.12
C ARG A 379 -29.06 -22.24 -6.76
N PHE A 380 -28.47 -22.92 -7.74
CA PHE A 380 -27.15 -23.52 -7.63
C PHE A 380 -26.08 -22.41 -7.60
N PHE A 381 -25.10 -22.57 -6.69
CA PHE A 381 -24.02 -21.60 -6.46
C PHE A 381 -24.53 -20.22 -6.00
N CYS A 382 -24.13 -19.15 -6.68
CA CYS A 382 -24.42 -17.76 -6.33
C CYS A 382 -25.23 -17.07 -7.44
N GLU A 383 -25.57 -15.79 -7.22
CA GLU A 383 -26.40 -15.00 -8.13
C GLU A 383 -25.74 -14.79 -9.51
N GLY A 384 -24.41 -14.86 -9.58
CA GLY A 384 -23.63 -14.73 -10.81
C GLY A 384 -23.67 -15.95 -11.74
N ASN A 385 -24.38 -17.02 -11.37
CA ASN A 385 -24.55 -18.22 -12.21
C ASN A 385 -25.42 -17.93 -13.44
N CYS A 386 -24.77 -17.52 -14.55
CA CYS A 386 -25.39 -17.34 -15.86
C CYS A 386 -25.72 -18.65 -16.59
N SER A 387 -25.47 -19.80 -15.96
CA SER A 387 -25.89 -21.13 -16.41
C SER A 387 -25.65 -21.37 -17.91
N ILE A 388 -26.68 -21.78 -18.65
CA ILE A 388 -26.61 -22.13 -20.08
C ILE A 388 -26.08 -20.97 -20.93
N VAL A 389 -26.36 -19.71 -20.58
CA VAL A 389 -25.88 -18.56 -21.37
C VAL A 389 -24.36 -18.55 -21.42
N ALA A 390 -23.69 -18.75 -20.28
CA ALA A 390 -22.23 -18.77 -20.24
C ALA A 390 -21.63 -19.96 -20.98
N ILE A 391 -22.28 -21.13 -20.87
CA ILE A 391 -21.86 -22.33 -21.58
C ILE A 391 -22.00 -22.12 -23.09
N THR A 392 -23.13 -21.60 -23.56
CA THR A 392 -23.39 -21.30 -24.97
C THR A 392 -22.39 -20.28 -25.51
N ASN A 393 -22.21 -19.14 -24.83
CA ASN A 393 -21.29 -18.10 -25.26
C ASN A 393 -19.86 -18.64 -25.39
N PHE A 394 -19.42 -19.48 -24.45
CA PHE A 394 -18.12 -20.12 -24.54
C PHE A 394 -18.01 -21.05 -25.75
N LEU A 395 -18.97 -21.95 -25.95
CA LEU A 395 -18.94 -22.91 -27.06
C LEU A 395 -19.02 -22.25 -28.44
N GLU A 396 -19.70 -21.10 -28.55
CA GLU A 396 -19.82 -20.34 -29.80
C GLU A 396 -18.56 -19.53 -30.12
N ASN A 397 -17.87 -18.98 -29.10
CA ASN A 397 -16.77 -18.03 -29.30
C ASN A 397 -15.38 -18.63 -29.07
N HIS A 398 -15.27 -19.79 -28.43
CA HIS A 398 -14.01 -20.46 -28.16
C HIS A 398 -13.60 -21.39 -29.29
N GLU A 399 -12.37 -21.21 -29.79
CA GLU A 399 -11.77 -22.12 -30.75
C GLU A 399 -10.48 -22.76 -30.20
N CYS A 400 -10.56 -24.04 -29.80
CA CYS A 400 -9.40 -24.80 -29.33
C CYS A 400 -8.25 -24.82 -30.34
N LYS A 401 -8.55 -24.75 -31.64
CA LYS A 401 -7.57 -24.80 -32.73
C LYS A 401 -6.63 -23.59 -32.73
N VAL A 402 -7.08 -22.43 -32.24
CA VAL A 402 -6.23 -21.24 -32.13
C VAL A 402 -5.58 -21.11 -30.74
N ASN A 403 -6.14 -21.76 -29.72
CA ASN A 403 -5.60 -21.75 -28.37
C ASN A 403 -4.55 -22.86 -28.16
N LYS A 404 -3.26 -22.50 -28.19
CA LYS A 404 -2.15 -23.45 -28.04
C LYS A 404 -2.20 -24.26 -26.73
N PHE A 405 -2.79 -23.71 -25.66
CA PHE A 405 -2.85 -24.37 -24.36
C PHE A 405 -3.97 -25.42 -24.29
N CYS A 406 -5.12 -25.19 -24.95
CA CYS A 406 -6.16 -26.22 -25.12
C CYS A 406 -5.60 -27.47 -25.82
N LYS A 407 -4.72 -27.30 -26.81
CA LYS A 407 -4.05 -28.42 -27.50
C LYS A 407 -3.16 -29.25 -26.59
N LEU A 408 -2.52 -28.63 -25.59
CA LEU A 408 -1.70 -29.36 -24.62
C LEU A 408 -2.54 -30.34 -23.78
N PHE A 409 -3.81 -30.03 -23.55
CA PHE A 409 -4.76 -30.92 -22.88
C PHE A 409 -5.50 -31.84 -23.86
N GLY A 410 -5.25 -31.74 -25.17
CA GLY A 410 -5.91 -32.53 -26.21
C GLY A 410 -7.37 -32.14 -26.46
N PHE A 411 -7.79 -30.93 -26.08
CA PHE A 411 -9.17 -30.45 -26.26
C PHE A 411 -9.50 -30.01 -27.69
N ASP A 412 -8.53 -30.03 -28.60
CA ASP A 412 -8.70 -29.75 -30.02
C ASP A 412 -9.14 -30.98 -30.83
N LYS A 413 -9.24 -32.14 -30.17
CA LYS A 413 -9.67 -33.40 -30.76
C LYS A 413 -11.16 -33.63 -30.49
N GLU A 414 -12.00 -32.87 -31.17
CA GLU A 414 -13.39 -33.22 -31.51
C GLU A 414 -13.85 -32.44 -32.75
#